data_AF-A0AAP0DPX9-F1
#
_entry.id   AF-A0AAP0DPX9-F1
#
_cell.length_a   1.000
_cell.length_b   1.000
_cell.length_c   1.000
_cell.angle_alpha   90.00
_cell.angle_beta   90.00
_cell.angle_gamma   90.00
#
_symmetry.space_group_name_H-M   'P 1'
#
loop_
_entity.id
_entity.type
_entity.pdbx_description
1 polymer ?
#
loop_
_entity_poly.entity_id
_entity_poly.type
_entity_poly.pdbx_seq_one_letter_code
_entity_poly.pdbx_strand_id
1 'polypeptide(L)'
;MGNNKKEHFDVSDLGASLPAAAGDKLQNLARQHSDFLENLSPVVRKRVEVLREIQSEHDELEAKFFEERAALEAKYQKLYAPLYSKRYDIVNGVEVGVNDESPMDADDKSKEEKGVPNFWLNAMKNNEILAEEISERDEEALKYLKDIKRCRIDDPKGFKLDFFFDSNPFFKNSVAGGNMHLCVYTS
;
A
#
# COMPACT_ATOMS: atom_id res chain seq x y z
N MET A 1 37.91 -23.94 -1.06
CA MET A 1 38.42 -22.59 -0.75
C MET A 1 37.70 -21.58 -1.63
N GLY A 2 36.87 -20.71 -1.06
CA GLY A 2 36.19 -19.62 -1.76
C GLY A 2 35.77 -18.59 -0.71
N ASN A 3 36.18 -17.35 -0.90
CA ASN A 3 36.38 -16.34 0.14
C ASN A 3 35.07 -15.80 0.77
N ASN A 4 34.91 -15.98 2.09
CA ASN A 4 33.98 -15.17 2.87
C ASN A 4 34.55 -13.76 3.02
N LYS A 5 34.12 -12.85 2.14
CA LYS A 5 34.36 -11.42 2.30
C LYS A 5 33.50 -10.98 3.50
N LYS A 6 34.14 -10.77 4.65
CA LYS A 6 33.53 -10.04 5.77
C LYS A 6 33.22 -8.65 5.25
N GLU A 7 31.98 -8.39 4.89
CA GLU A 7 31.53 -7.03 4.64
C GLU A 7 31.48 -6.33 6.00
N HIS A 8 32.53 -5.56 6.26
CA HIS A 8 32.51 -4.53 7.27
C HIS A 8 31.46 -3.52 6.81
N PHE A 9 30.29 -3.55 7.45
CA PHE A 9 29.26 -2.55 7.21
C PHE A 9 29.77 -1.19 7.71
N ASP A 10 30.35 -0.43 6.80
CA ASP A 10 30.84 0.92 7.05
C ASP A 10 29.67 1.90 6.96
N VAL A 11 29.27 2.40 8.13
CA VAL A 11 28.15 3.35 8.27
C VAL A 11 28.43 4.67 7.53
N SER A 12 29.67 4.92 7.14
CA SER A 12 30.08 6.10 6.37
C SER A 12 29.47 6.13 4.96
N ASP A 13 29.12 4.97 4.39
CA ASP A 13 28.62 4.86 3.01
C ASP A 13 27.09 5.14 2.89
N LEU A 14 26.37 5.01 4.01
CA LEU A 14 24.93 5.33 4.09
C LEU A 14 24.66 6.84 3.97
N GLY A 15 25.62 7.70 4.33
CA GLY A 15 25.43 9.15 4.32
C GLY A 15 25.29 9.77 2.93
N ALA A 16 25.74 9.08 1.88
CA ALA A 16 25.86 9.65 0.53
C ALA A 16 24.54 9.72 -0.25
N SER A 17 23.50 8.99 0.16
CA SER A 17 22.22 8.89 -0.58
C SER A 17 21.02 9.55 0.12
N LEU A 18 21.22 10.14 1.30
CA LEU A 18 20.15 10.72 2.12
C LEU A 18 20.23 12.25 2.15
N PRO A 19 19.10 12.97 2.31
CA PRO A 19 19.13 14.43 2.48
C PRO A 19 20.04 14.83 3.65
N ALA A 20 20.83 15.89 3.47
CA ALA A 20 21.96 16.25 4.35
C ALA A 20 21.62 16.23 5.86
N ALA A 21 20.43 16.70 6.25
CA ALA A 21 19.97 16.70 7.64
C ALA A 21 19.73 15.29 8.24
N ALA A 22 19.40 14.30 7.41
CA ALA A 22 19.28 12.89 7.82
C ALA A 22 20.67 12.22 7.86
N GLY A 23 21.56 12.58 6.92
CA GLY A 23 22.96 12.15 6.93
C GLY A 23 23.70 12.56 8.20
N ASP A 24 23.59 13.83 8.59
CA ASP A 24 24.25 14.36 9.80
C ASP A 24 23.75 13.69 11.09
N LYS A 25 22.45 13.39 11.20
CA LYS A 25 21.89 12.68 12.35
C LYS A 25 22.37 11.24 12.43
N LEU A 26 22.42 10.54 11.29
CA LEU A 26 22.92 9.16 11.22
C LEU A 26 24.41 9.07 11.56
N GLN A 27 25.21 10.01 11.07
CA GLN A 27 26.64 10.07 11.41
C GLN A 27 26.85 10.33 12.90
N ASN A 28 26.06 11.21 13.52
CA ASN A 28 26.14 11.45 14.96
C ASN A 28 25.73 10.22 15.78
N LEU A 29 24.66 9.52 15.40
CA LEU A 29 24.25 8.27 16.03
C LEU A 29 25.34 7.19 15.87
N ALA A 30 25.91 7.04 14.68
CA ALA A 30 26.98 6.09 14.42
C ALA A 30 28.22 6.35 15.30
N ARG A 31 28.60 7.63 15.47
CA ARG A 31 29.70 8.02 16.36
C ARG A 31 29.39 7.68 17.82
N GLN A 32 28.18 8.01 18.29
CA GLN A 32 27.75 7.67 19.66
C GLN A 32 27.77 6.16 19.94
N HIS A 33 27.36 5.35 18.97
CA HIS A 33 27.42 3.88 19.08
C HIS A 33 28.87 3.35 19.10
N SER A 34 29.77 3.94 18.31
CA SER A 34 31.20 3.57 18.31
C SER A 34 31.86 3.88 19.66
N ASP A 35 31.63 5.08 20.18
CA ASP A 35 32.17 5.53 21.48
C ASP A 35 31.69 4.64 22.62
N PHE A 36 30.43 4.16 22.56
CA PHE A 36 29.91 3.22 23.55
C PHE A 36 30.66 1.88 23.52
N LEU A 37 30.87 1.28 22.34
CA LEU A 37 31.55 -0.02 22.20
C LEU A 37 33.04 0.04 22.57
N GLU A 38 33.69 1.17 22.32
CA GLU A 38 35.10 1.39 22.66
C GLU A 38 35.35 1.46 24.16
N ASN A 39 34.39 1.97 24.93
CA ASN A 39 34.46 2.07 26.38
C ASN A 39 34.11 0.77 27.14
N LEU A 40 33.71 -0.29 26.44
CA LEU A 40 33.39 -1.59 27.07
C LEU A 40 34.65 -2.41 27.35
N SER A 41 34.65 -3.12 28.48
CA SER A 41 35.71 -4.08 28.80
C SER A 41 35.75 -5.23 27.78
N PRO A 42 36.91 -5.89 27.59
CA PRO A 42 37.03 -6.98 26.60
C PRO A 42 36.02 -8.11 26.80
N VAL A 43 35.68 -8.42 28.05
CA VAL A 43 34.70 -9.46 28.39
C VAL A 43 33.28 -9.05 27.96
N VAL A 44 32.92 -7.78 28.13
CA VAL A 44 31.61 -7.27 27.73
C VAL A 44 31.52 -7.15 26.20
N ARG A 45 32.61 -6.71 25.53
CA ARG A 45 32.66 -6.66 24.07
C ARG A 45 32.41 -8.02 23.43
N LYS A 46 32.99 -9.09 23.98
CA LYS A 46 32.75 -10.46 23.50
C LYS A 46 31.29 -10.91 23.67
N ARG A 47 30.59 -10.43 24.71
CA ARG A 47 29.14 -10.67 24.85
C ARG A 47 28.34 -9.92 23.79
N VAL A 48 28.72 -8.69 23.46
CA VAL A 48 28.08 -7.91 22.40
C VAL A 48 28.27 -8.57 21.03
N GLU A 49 29.44 -9.16 20.75
CA GLU A 49 29.67 -9.94 19.53
C GLU A 49 28.68 -11.10 19.41
N VAL A 50 28.49 -11.88 20.49
CA VAL A 50 27.48 -12.96 20.51
C VAL A 50 26.06 -12.42 20.32
N LEU A 51 25.71 -11.28 20.93
CA LEU A 51 24.39 -10.66 20.72
C LEU A 51 24.19 -10.22 19.26
N ARG A 52 25.24 -9.78 18.57
CA ARG A 52 25.17 -9.44 17.14
C ARG A 52 24.96 -10.67 16.27
N GLU A 53 25.57 -11.80 16.62
CA GLU A 53 25.33 -13.08 15.95
C GLU A 53 23.86 -13.50 16.10
N ILE A 54 23.30 -13.40 17.31
CA ILE A 54 21.88 -13.68 17.56
C ILE A 54 20.97 -12.74 16.74
N GLN A 55 21.31 -11.44 16.67
CA GLN A 55 20.55 -10.49 15.86
C GLN A 55 20.61 -10.86 14.36
N SER A 56 21.77 -11.29 13.86
CA SER A 56 21.91 -11.76 12.48
C SER A 56 21.03 -12.98 12.20
N GLU A 57 20.99 -13.96 13.10
CA GLU A 57 20.11 -15.13 12.97
C GLU A 57 18.62 -14.73 12.98
N HIS A 58 18.26 -13.75 13.81
CA HIS A 58 16.91 -13.19 13.84
C HIS A 58 16.55 -12.51 12.51
N ASP A 59 17.44 -11.68 11.98
CA ASP A 59 17.22 -10.95 10.73
C ASP A 59 17.07 -11.92 9.53
N GLU A 60 17.82 -13.03 9.52
CA GLU A 60 17.67 -14.09 8.53
C GLU A 60 16.29 -14.78 8.60
N LEU A 61 15.76 -15.00 9.81
CA LEU A 61 14.42 -15.55 9.99
C LEU A 61 13.34 -14.55 9.57
N GLU A 62 13.53 -13.27 9.91
CA GLU A 62 12.62 -12.21 9.51
C GLU A 62 12.57 -12.04 7.98
N ALA A 63 13.71 -12.13 7.31
CA ALA A 63 13.78 -12.12 5.85
C ALA A 63 12.93 -13.23 5.22
N LYS A 64 13.03 -14.46 5.74
CA LYS A 64 12.20 -15.61 5.31
C LYS A 64 10.72 -15.36 5.58
N PHE A 65 10.37 -14.84 6.75
CA PHE A 65 9.00 -14.48 7.09
C PHE A 65 8.41 -13.48 6.08
N PHE A 66 9.16 -12.43 5.72
CA PHE A 66 8.69 -11.45 4.75
C PHE A 66 8.54 -12.01 3.34
N GLU A 67 9.42 -12.93 2.93
CA GLU A 67 9.31 -13.63 1.65
C GLU A 67 8.05 -14.51 1.60
N GLU A 68 7.82 -15.32 2.63
CA GLU A 68 6.63 -16.16 2.74
C GLU A 68 5.34 -15.34 2.79
N ARG A 69 5.33 -14.25 3.57
CA ARG A 69 4.21 -13.31 3.63
C ARG A 69 3.92 -12.69 2.26
N ALA A 70 4.96 -12.28 1.54
CA ALA A 70 4.82 -11.73 0.18
C ALA A 70 4.22 -12.74 -0.80
N ALA A 71 4.68 -14.00 -0.76
CA ALA A 71 4.12 -15.06 -1.59
C ALA A 71 2.66 -15.35 -1.23
N LEU A 72 2.31 -15.32 0.05
CA LEU A 72 0.95 -15.53 0.53
C LEU A 72 0.01 -14.41 0.09
N GLU A 73 0.42 -13.15 0.27
CA GLU A 73 -0.31 -11.97 -0.21
C GLU A 73 -0.56 -12.05 -1.73
N ALA A 74 0.47 -12.37 -2.51
CA ALA A 74 0.36 -12.52 -3.96
C ALA A 74 -0.60 -13.64 -4.38
N LYS A 75 -0.60 -14.77 -3.66
CA LYS A 75 -1.55 -15.87 -3.89
C LYS A 75 -3.00 -15.40 -3.68
N TYR A 76 -3.29 -14.78 -2.54
CA TYR A 76 -4.66 -14.36 -2.23
C TYR A 76 -5.11 -13.18 -3.08
N GLN A 77 -4.21 -12.30 -3.49
CA GLN A 77 -4.53 -11.23 -4.44
C GLN A 77 -5.06 -11.79 -5.77
N LYS A 78 -4.48 -12.87 -6.28
CA LYS A 78 -4.98 -13.57 -7.49
C LYS A 78 -6.35 -14.19 -7.28
N LEU A 79 -6.61 -14.74 -6.08
CA LEU A 79 -7.91 -15.33 -5.73
C LEU A 79 -9.01 -14.27 -5.55
N TYR A 80 -8.67 -13.08 -5.08
CA TYR A 80 -9.60 -11.97 -4.94
C TYR A 80 -9.88 -11.24 -6.25
N ALA A 81 -8.95 -11.25 -7.20
CA ALA A 81 -9.11 -10.59 -8.50
C ALA A 81 -10.45 -10.88 -9.21
N PRO A 82 -10.90 -12.14 -9.40
CA PRO A 82 -12.20 -12.40 -10.03
C PRO A 82 -13.39 -11.90 -9.22
N LEU A 83 -13.30 -11.87 -7.88
CA LEU A 83 -14.36 -11.33 -7.02
C LEU A 83 -14.48 -9.81 -7.19
N TYR A 84 -13.34 -9.12 -7.31
CA TYR A 84 -13.34 -7.68 -7.56
C TYR A 84 -13.84 -7.33 -8.97
N SER A 85 -13.49 -8.12 -9.98
CA SER A 85 -14.08 -8.00 -11.33
C SER A 85 -15.59 -8.18 -11.30
N LYS A 86 -16.09 -9.23 -10.65
CA LYS A 86 -17.53 -9.46 -10.53
C LYS A 86 -18.25 -8.34 -9.79
N ARG A 87 -17.65 -7.82 -8.71
CA ARG A 87 -18.18 -6.64 -7.99
C ARG A 87 -18.23 -5.42 -8.91
N TYR A 88 -17.18 -5.19 -9.70
CA TYR A 88 -17.15 -4.09 -10.68
C TYR A 88 -18.31 -4.22 -11.67
N ASP A 89 -18.55 -5.42 -12.20
CA ASP A 89 -19.61 -5.66 -13.17
C ASP A 89 -21.00 -5.40 -12.56
N ILE A 90 -21.25 -5.84 -11.33
CA ILE A 90 -22.51 -5.60 -10.60
C ILE A 90 -22.69 -4.12 -10.29
N VAL A 91 -21.67 -3.47 -9.70
CA VAL A 91 -21.72 -2.05 -9.30
C VAL A 91 -21.99 -1.16 -10.52
N ASN A 92 -21.48 -1.53 -11.69
CA ASN A 92 -21.61 -0.74 -12.92
C ASN A 92 -22.70 -1.25 -13.87
N GLY A 93 -23.45 -2.28 -13.50
CA GLY A 93 -24.58 -2.80 -14.29
C GLY A 93 -24.16 -3.47 -15.61
N VAL A 94 -22.95 -4.04 -15.66
CA VAL A 94 -22.44 -4.82 -16.81
C VAL A 94 -23.00 -6.25 -16.78
N GLU A 95 -23.12 -6.83 -15.59
CA GLU A 95 -23.75 -8.14 -15.36
C GLU A 95 -25.07 -7.95 -14.60
N VAL A 96 -26.17 -8.48 -15.12
CA VAL A 96 -27.46 -8.50 -14.41
C VAL A 96 -27.36 -9.54 -13.30
N GLY A 97 -27.54 -9.11 -12.05
CA GLY A 97 -27.40 -9.97 -10.89
C GLY A 97 -28.21 -11.27 -10.99
N VAL A 98 -27.61 -12.36 -10.52
CA VAL A 98 -28.21 -13.69 -10.44
C VAL A 98 -29.56 -13.61 -9.70
N ASN A 99 -30.63 -14.06 -10.37
CA ASN A 99 -32.05 -14.14 -9.96
C ASN A 99 -32.87 -12.85 -10.13
N ASP A 100 -33.15 -12.50 -11.39
CA ASP A 100 -34.28 -11.64 -11.74
C ASP A 100 -35.58 -12.47 -11.79
N GLU A 101 -36.19 -12.69 -10.63
CA GLU A 101 -37.63 -12.96 -10.52
C GLU A 101 -38.28 -11.79 -9.76
N SER A 102 -38.30 -10.61 -10.39
CA SER A 102 -39.13 -9.48 -9.94
C SER A 102 -40.16 -9.18 -11.04
N PRO A 103 -41.48 -9.29 -10.78
CA PRO A 103 -42.49 -8.93 -11.77
C PRO A 103 -42.38 -7.45 -12.09
N MET A 104 -42.17 -7.13 -13.37
CA MET A 104 -42.19 -5.76 -13.89
C MET A 104 -43.60 -5.17 -13.72
N ASP A 105 -43.79 -4.31 -12.73
CA ASP A 105 -44.85 -3.32 -12.76
C ASP A 105 -44.29 -2.04 -13.38
N ALA A 106 -44.79 -1.74 -14.58
CA ALA A 106 -44.44 -0.60 -15.37
C ALA A 106 -45.20 0.65 -14.89
N ASP A 107 -44.48 1.65 -14.39
CA ASP A 107 -44.74 3.05 -14.74
C ASP A 107 -43.56 3.97 -14.40
N ASP A 108 -43.37 5.00 -15.22
CA ASP A 108 -42.67 6.27 -14.94
C ASP A 108 -41.11 6.37 -15.05
N LYS A 109 -40.70 6.96 -16.19
CA LYS A 109 -39.59 7.94 -16.41
C LYS A 109 -38.12 7.55 -16.15
N SER A 110 -37.50 7.05 -17.22
CA SER A 110 -36.23 7.56 -17.78
C SER A 110 -35.03 7.76 -16.84
N LYS A 111 -34.39 6.65 -16.48
CA LYS A 111 -32.97 6.33 -16.70
C LYS A 111 -32.85 4.87 -16.29
N GLU A 112 -32.46 3.98 -17.21
CA GLU A 112 -32.09 2.62 -16.82
C GLU A 112 -31.05 2.73 -15.69
N GLU A 113 -31.44 2.40 -14.45
CA GLU A 113 -30.52 2.36 -13.32
C GLU A 113 -29.59 1.17 -13.52
N LYS A 114 -28.57 1.36 -14.35
CA LYS A 114 -27.53 0.37 -14.58
C LYS A 114 -26.62 0.33 -13.36
N GLY A 115 -26.69 -0.79 -12.63
CA GLY A 115 -25.80 -1.08 -11.50
C GLY A 115 -26.28 -0.52 -10.17
N VAL A 116 -25.35 -0.16 -9.29
CA VAL A 116 -25.62 0.34 -7.95
C VAL A 116 -25.18 1.82 -7.86
N PRO A 117 -26.12 2.78 -7.92
CA PRO A 117 -25.80 4.20 -7.90
C PRO A 117 -25.03 4.62 -6.64
N ASN A 118 -24.03 5.50 -6.80
CA ASN A 118 -23.25 6.09 -5.71
C ASN A 118 -22.61 5.07 -4.76
N PHE A 119 -22.42 3.82 -5.19
CA PHE A 119 -21.94 2.72 -4.35
C PHE A 119 -20.70 3.11 -3.53
N TRP A 120 -19.67 3.64 -4.20
CA TRP A 120 -18.40 3.98 -3.57
C TRP A 120 -18.47 5.22 -2.67
N LEU A 121 -19.25 6.23 -3.06
CA LEU A 121 -19.50 7.40 -2.23
C LEU A 121 -20.17 6.98 -0.92
N ASN A 122 -21.23 6.17 -0.99
CA ASN A 122 -21.93 5.66 0.17
C ASN A 122 -21.03 4.77 1.03
N ALA A 123 -20.23 3.89 0.40
CA ALA A 123 -19.29 3.03 1.11
C ALA A 123 -18.23 3.83 1.89
N MET A 124 -17.70 4.90 1.30
CA MET A 124 -16.70 5.74 1.97
C MET A 124 -17.32 6.62 3.06
N LYS A 125 -18.53 7.18 2.85
CA LYS A 125 -19.24 7.95 3.87
C LYS A 125 -19.69 7.13 5.08
N ASN A 126 -19.81 5.81 4.92
CA ASN A 126 -20.09 4.90 6.04
C ASN A 126 -18.85 4.58 6.89
N ASN A 127 -17.66 5.03 6.49
CA ASN A 127 -16.45 4.92 7.30
C ASN A 127 -16.19 6.25 8.02
N GLU A 128 -16.15 6.25 9.36
CA GLU A 128 -16.03 7.47 10.18
C GLU A 128 -14.83 8.35 9.79
N ILE A 129 -13.66 7.74 9.60
CA ILE A 129 -12.43 8.47 9.29
C ILE A 129 -12.50 9.07 7.89
N LEU A 130 -12.99 8.33 6.90
CA LEU A 130 -13.09 8.84 5.53
C LEU A 130 -14.19 9.88 5.39
N ALA A 131 -15.28 9.76 6.13
CA ALA A 131 -16.40 10.68 6.06
C ALA A 131 -16.02 12.10 6.48
N GLU A 132 -15.15 12.26 7.48
CA GLU A 132 -14.65 13.56 7.94
C GLU A 132 -13.75 14.25 6.89
N GLU A 133 -13.07 13.47 6.05
CA GLU A 133 -12.15 13.95 5.01
C GLU A 133 -12.85 14.27 3.67
N ILE A 134 -14.08 13.79 3.46
CA ILE A 134 -14.83 14.01 2.22
C ILE A 134 -15.59 15.33 2.29
N SER A 135 -15.17 16.33 1.50
CA SER A 135 -15.89 17.60 1.38
C SER A 135 -17.06 17.52 0.41
N GLU A 136 -17.97 18.50 0.46
CA GLU A 136 -19.11 18.61 -0.49
C GLU A 136 -18.66 18.58 -1.96
N ARG A 137 -17.49 19.14 -2.27
CA ARG A 137 -16.92 19.10 -3.63
C ARG A 137 -16.49 17.69 -4.02
N ASP A 138 -15.91 16.95 -3.08
CA ASP A 138 -15.44 15.58 -3.30
C ASP A 138 -16.64 14.65 -3.51
N GLU A 139 -17.75 14.85 -2.80
CA GLU A 139 -18.97 14.07 -2.98
C GLU A 139 -19.45 14.09 -4.43
N GLU A 140 -19.49 15.26 -5.06
CA GLU A 140 -19.94 15.40 -6.45
C GLU A 140 -19.01 14.72 -7.45
N ALA A 141 -17.70 14.68 -7.18
CA ALA A 141 -16.73 13.95 -7.97
C ALA A 141 -16.83 12.42 -7.75
N LEU A 142 -17.03 11.99 -6.50
CA LEU A 142 -17.14 10.59 -6.10
C LEU A 142 -18.37 9.88 -6.68
N LYS A 143 -19.40 10.61 -7.11
CA LYS A 143 -20.52 10.06 -7.89
C LYS A 143 -20.08 9.43 -9.22
N TYR A 144 -18.93 9.84 -9.75
CA TYR A 144 -18.37 9.30 -11.00
C TYR A 144 -17.39 8.14 -10.75
N LEU A 145 -17.15 7.74 -9.50
CA LEU A 145 -16.22 6.68 -9.14
C LEU A 145 -16.81 5.30 -9.46
N LYS A 146 -16.09 4.52 -10.26
CA LYS A 146 -16.47 3.20 -10.78
C LYS A 146 -15.80 2.06 -10.04
N ASP A 147 -14.56 2.24 -9.62
CA ASP A 147 -13.80 1.21 -8.91
C ASP A 147 -12.68 1.81 -8.07
N ILE A 148 -12.25 1.04 -7.07
CA ILE A 148 -11.05 1.29 -6.28
C ILE A 148 -10.25 -0.01 -6.24
N LYS A 149 -9.00 0.04 -6.70
CA LYS A 149 -8.09 -1.13 -6.70
C LYS A 149 -6.88 -0.86 -5.83
N ARG A 150 -6.45 -1.88 -5.09
CA ARG A 150 -5.18 -1.87 -4.36
C ARG A 150 -4.09 -2.45 -5.24
N CYS A 151 -2.94 -1.80 -5.31
CA CYS A 151 -1.73 -2.39 -5.89
C CYS A 151 -0.57 -2.32 -4.90
N ARG A 152 0.31 -3.31 -4.94
CA ARG A 152 1.54 -3.30 -4.15
C ARG A 152 2.59 -2.43 -4.83
N ILE A 153 3.39 -1.76 -4.01
CA ILE A 153 4.64 -1.12 -4.42
C ILE A 153 5.75 -1.93 -3.78
N ASP A 154 6.70 -2.40 -4.59
CA ASP A 154 7.79 -3.25 -4.11
C ASP A 154 8.99 -2.43 -3.62
N ASP A 155 9.17 -1.20 -4.13
CA ASP A 155 10.28 -0.31 -3.74
C ASP A 155 9.90 1.20 -3.85
N PRO A 156 9.78 1.95 -2.74
CA PRO A 156 9.75 1.47 -1.36
C PRO A 156 8.53 0.58 -1.11
N LYS A 157 8.67 -0.43 -0.23
CA LYS A 157 7.57 -1.34 0.11
C LYS A 157 6.35 -0.55 0.59
N GLY A 158 5.21 -0.80 -0.04
CA GLY A 158 3.96 -0.15 0.31
C GLY A 158 2.78 -0.65 -0.52
N PHE A 159 1.70 0.10 -0.50
CA PHE A 159 0.60 -0.10 -1.43
C PHE A 159 0.11 1.24 -1.97
N LYS A 160 -0.57 1.19 -3.11
CA LYS A 160 -1.30 2.31 -3.68
C LYS A 160 -2.77 1.94 -3.82
N LEU A 161 -3.62 2.96 -3.83
CA LEU A 161 -5.02 2.84 -4.19
C LEU A 161 -5.23 3.59 -5.50
N ASP A 162 -5.67 2.86 -6.52
CA ASP A 162 -6.02 3.41 -7.83
C ASP A 162 -7.54 3.63 -7.88
N PHE A 163 -7.96 4.86 -8.16
CA PHE A 163 -9.36 5.26 -8.25
C PHE A 163 -9.76 5.45 -9.72
N PHE A 164 -10.82 4.77 -10.15
CA PHE A 164 -11.27 4.74 -11.55
C PHE A 164 -12.54 5.54 -11.70
N PHE A 165 -12.49 6.69 -12.40
CA PHE A 165 -13.63 7.56 -12.60
C PHE A 165 -14.10 7.58 -14.05
N ASP A 166 -15.41 7.71 -14.25
CA ASP A 166 -15.98 8.14 -15.52
C ASP A 166 -15.54 9.58 -15.88
N SER A 167 -15.74 9.95 -17.15
CA SER A 167 -15.59 11.33 -17.59
C SER A 167 -16.48 12.25 -16.77
N ASN A 168 -15.89 13.26 -16.14
CA ASN A 168 -16.55 14.14 -15.17
C ASN A 168 -16.07 15.60 -15.31
N PRO A 169 -16.84 16.59 -14.80
CA PRO A 169 -16.50 18.01 -14.95
C PRO A 169 -15.46 18.52 -13.93
N PHE A 170 -15.04 17.70 -12.95
CA PHE A 170 -14.19 18.14 -11.85
C PHE A 170 -12.71 18.07 -12.17
N PHE A 171 -12.29 17.04 -12.92
CA PHE A 171 -10.91 16.87 -13.34
C PHE A 171 -10.81 16.16 -14.69
N LYS A 172 -9.77 16.53 -15.44
CA LYS A 172 -9.40 15.83 -16.68
C LYS A 172 -8.43 14.71 -16.32
N ASN A 173 -8.88 13.47 -16.38
CA ASN A 173 -8.01 12.33 -16.15
C ASN A 173 -6.77 12.40 -17.06
N SER A 174 -5.59 12.62 -16.48
CA SER A 174 -4.37 12.89 -17.24
C SER A 174 -3.30 11.83 -17.01
N VAL A 175 -3.60 10.60 -17.46
CA VAL A 175 -2.64 9.61 -17.95
C VAL A 175 -3.43 8.74 -18.93
N ALA A 176 -2.83 8.33 -20.05
CA ALA A 176 -3.45 7.45 -21.05
C ALA A 176 -4.12 6.23 -20.36
N GLY A 177 -5.44 6.31 -20.14
CA GLY A 177 -6.19 5.32 -19.36
C GLY A 177 -7.13 5.87 -18.28
N GLY A 178 -7.09 7.15 -17.92
CA GLY A 178 -8.17 7.75 -17.13
C GLY A 178 -8.05 7.67 -15.59
N ASN A 179 -6.86 7.44 -15.02
CA ASN A 179 -6.74 7.06 -13.60
C ASN A 179 -6.26 8.21 -12.70
N MET A 180 -7.00 8.48 -11.62
CA MET A 180 -6.51 9.31 -10.51
C MET A 180 -5.78 8.41 -9.51
N HIS A 181 -4.52 8.74 -9.24
CA HIS A 181 -3.66 7.95 -8.36
C HIS A 181 -3.58 8.62 -7.00
N LEU A 182 -4.11 7.98 -5.96
CA LEU A 182 -3.87 8.38 -4.57
C LEU A 182 -2.91 7.35 -3.97
N CYS A 183 -1.62 7.69 -3.94
CA CYS A 183 -0.59 6.85 -3.32
C CYS A 183 -0.62 7.05 -1.80
N VAL A 184 -1.24 6.11 -1.08
CA VAL A 184 -1.16 6.05 0.38
C VAL A 184 0.03 5.18 0.76
N TYR A 185 1.18 5.80 1.02
CA TYR A 185 2.34 5.09 1.56
C TYR A 185 2.09 4.79 3.04
N THR A 186 1.90 3.52 3.39
CA THR A 186 2.02 3.10 4.80
C THR A 186 3.48 2.83 5.08
N SER A 187 4.05 3.59 6.02
CA SER A 187 5.40 3.38 6.59
C SER A 187 5.54 2.03 7.27
#